data_AF-A0A929G0A9-F1
#
_entry.id   AF-A0A929G0A9-F1
#
_cell.length_a   1.000
_cell.length_b   1.000
_cell.length_c   1.000
_cell.angle_alpha   90.00
_cell.angle_beta   90.00
_cell.angle_gamma   90.00
#
_symmetry.space_group_name_H-M   'P 1'
#
loop_
_entity.id
_entity.type
_entity.pdbx_description
1 polymer ?
#
loop_
_entity_poly.entity_id
_entity_poly.type
_entity_poly.pdbx_seq_one_letter_code
_entity_poly.pdbx_strand_id
1 'polypeptide(L)'
;MERLIWVLVLVALAGLVVFGMRRGWSNRRRRQAAELAEFPTPPPRFADEPVLAELTGMYMGTTKAGDWQDRIVVGDIGHRATASVLLHREGLLVQRSGASPVWIPAESFTGARVDHKLANKVVPGVGLLVVRWRLGDQLLDTGFRADDAPEQARWAEAIGDLVPDAEGRRSGAESS
;
A
#
# COMPACT_ATOMS: atom_id res chain seq x y z
N MET A 1 -24.06 48.03 8.72
CA MET A 1 -24.18 46.91 9.68
C MET A 1 -24.63 45.62 9.02
N GLU A 2 -25.70 45.60 8.20
CA GLU A 2 -26.23 44.37 7.57
C GLU A 2 -25.20 43.56 6.76
N ARG A 3 -24.35 44.21 5.96
CA ARG A 3 -23.30 43.53 5.19
C ARG A 3 -22.31 42.76 6.07
N LEU A 4 -22.03 43.29 7.27
CA LEU A 4 -21.10 42.70 8.23
C LEU A 4 -21.71 41.46 8.89
N ILE A 5 -23.02 41.49 9.16
CA ILE A 5 -23.77 40.34 9.67
C ILE A 5 -23.76 39.20 8.65
N TRP A 6 -24.05 39.49 7.37
CA TRP A 6 -24.03 38.47 6.32
C TRP A 6 -22.64 37.86 6.09
N VAL A 7 -21.58 38.66 6.17
CA VAL A 7 -20.20 38.16 6.08
C VAL A 7 -19.88 37.25 7.26
N LEU A 8 -20.26 37.60 8.49
CA LEU A 8 -20.05 36.76 9.67
C LEU A 8 -20.81 35.43 9.59
N VAL A 9 -22.06 35.45 9.10
CA VAL A 9 -22.85 34.23 8.87
C VAL A 9 -22.20 33.34 7.82
N LEU A 10 -21.72 33.90 6.70
CA LEU A 10 -21.01 33.16 5.66
C LEU A 10 -19.71 32.54 6.17
N VAL A 11 -18.92 33.29 6.97
CA VAL A 11 -17.69 32.79 7.58
C VAL A 11 -17.99 31.68 8.59
N ALA A 12 -19.02 31.83 9.41
CA ALA A 12 -19.45 30.79 10.35
C ALA A 12 -19.91 29.52 9.62
N LEU A 13 -20.68 29.66 8.54
CA LEU A 13 -21.12 28.55 7.70
C LEU A 13 -19.94 27.85 7.03
N ALA A 14 -19.00 28.60 6.44
CA ALA A 14 -17.78 28.07 5.86
C ALA A 14 -16.94 27.32 6.91
N GLY A 15 -16.81 27.88 8.12
CA GLY A 15 -16.15 27.24 9.25
C GLY A 15 -16.82 25.92 9.65
N LEU A 16 -18.15 25.88 9.69
CA LEU A 16 -18.93 24.67 10.00
C LEU A 16 -18.72 23.58 8.94
N VAL A 17 -18.71 23.96 7.65
CA VAL A 17 -18.45 23.03 6.54
C VAL A 17 -17.04 22.46 6.64
N VAL A 18 -16.02 23.30 6.86
CA VAL A 18 -14.63 22.86 7.05
C VAL A 18 -14.50 21.96 8.27
N PHE A 19 -15.18 22.28 9.37
CA PHE A 19 -15.20 21.45 10.58
C PHE A 19 -15.84 20.07 10.32
N GLY A 20 -17.00 20.05 9.63
CA GLY A 20 -17.69 18.83 9.24
C GLY A 20 -16.82 17.94 8.35
N MET A 21 -16.15 18.52 7.36
CA MET A 21 -15.19 17.81 6.51
C MET A 21 -14.02 17.23 7.31
N ARG A 22 -13.42 18.03 8.22
CA ARG A 22 -12.32 17.55 9.09
C ARG A 22 -12.77 16.40 9.98
N ARG A 23 -13.95 16.49 10.58
CA ARG A 23 -14.52 15.43 11.43
C ARG A 23 -14.85 14.18 10.62
N GLY A 24 -15.42 14.32 9.43
CA GLY A 24 -15.68 13.21 8.51
C GLY A 24 -14.40 12.49 8.10
N TRP A 25 -13.34 13.24 7.79
CA TRP A 25 -12.05 12.69 7.41
C TRP A 25 -11.34 11.98 8.57
N SER A 26 -11.40 12.57 9.78
CA SER A 26 -10.87 11.95 11.00
C SER A 26 -11.62 10.66 11.35
N ASN A 27 -12.95 10.64 11.21
CA ASN A 27 -13.74 9.42 11.42
C ASN A 27 -13.45 8.34 10.37
N ARG A 28 -13.25 8.71 9.10
CA ARG A 28 -12.85 7.76 8.06
C ARG A 28 -11.49 7.13 8.36
N ARG A 29 -10.50 7.92 8.76
CA ARG A 29 -9.18 7.41 9.20
C ARG A 29 -9.31 6.45 10.38
N ARG A 30 -10.08 6.81 11.41
CA ARG A 30 -10.31 5.96 12.58
C ARG A 30 -10.99 4.64 12.23
N ARG A 31 -11.98 4.67 11.33
CA ARG A 31 -12.66 3.45 10.87
C ARG A 31 -11.71 2.53 10.09
N GLN A 32 -10.94 3.08 9.14
CA GLN A 32 -9.93 2.27 8.43
C GLN A 32 -8.88 1.71 9.40
N ALA A 33 -8.40 2.51 10.35
CA ALA A 33 -7.45 2.06 11.36
C ALA A 33 -8.02 0.95 12.27
N ALA A 34 -9.33 0.96 12.54
CA ALA A 34 -9.99 -0.09 13.32
C ALA A 34 -10.27 -1.36 12.50
N GLU A 35 -10.38 -1.25 11.17
CA GLU A 35 -10.64 -2.38 10.25
C GLU A 35 -9.34 -3.07 9.79
N LEU A 36 -8.21 -2.36 9.80
CA LEU A 36 -6.92 -2.91 9.39
C LEU A 36 -6.23 -3.56 10.59
N ALA A 37 -5.74 -4.78 10.39
CA ALA A 37 -4.81 -5.40 11.31
C ALA A 37 -3.52 -4.57 11.41
N GLU A 38 -2.76 -4.78 12.49
CA GLU A 38 -1.46 -4.15 12.67
C GLU A 38 -0.51 -4.52 11.53
N PHE A 39 0.22 -3.54 11.01
CA PHE A 39 1.16 -3.75 9.92
C PHE A 39 2.34 -4.61 10.42
N PRO A 40 2.71 -5.68 9.70
CA PRO A 40 3.87 -6.49 10.05
C PRO A 40 5.14 -5.65 10.12
N THR A 41 5.99 -5.95 11.09
CA THR A 41 7.35 -5.39 11.19
C THR A 41 8.35 -6.34 10.53
N PRO A 42 9.39 -5.83 9.87
CA PRO A 42 10.43 -6.69 9.30
C PRO A 42 11.14 -7.47 10.41
N PRO A 43 11.63 -8.69 10.11
CA PRO A 43 12.44 -9.43 11.06
C PRO A 43 13.75 -8.69 11.36
N PRO A 44 14.35 -8.89 12.54
CA PRO A 44 15.60 -8.20 12.92
C PRO A 44 16.81 -8.62 12.08
N ARG A 45 16.73 -9.78 11.42
CA ARG A 45 17.73 -10.30 10.49
C ARG A 45 17.02 -11.21 9.48
N PHE A 46 17.43 -11.13 8.21
CA PHE A 46 17.03 -12.06 7.16
C PHE A 46 17.93 -13.29 7.17
N ALA A 47 17.35 -14.46 6.96
CA ALA A 47 18.08 -15.74 6.95
C ALA A 47 19.01 -15.85 5.74
N ASP A 48 18.53 -15.37 4.59
CA ASP A 48 19.22 -15.45 3.31
C ASP A 48 19.43 -14.06 2.68
N GLU A 49 20.37 -14.00 1.73
CA GLU A 49 20.55 -12.85 0.85
C GLU A 49 19.27 -12.58 0.03
N PRO A 50 19.07 -11.33 -0.43
CA PRO A 50 17.96 -11.00 -1.31
C PRO A 50 17.88 -11.91 -2.54
N VAL A 51 16.67 -12.34 -2.88
CA VAL A 51 16.35 -13.17 -4.06
C VAL A 51 16.74 -12.46 -5.36
N LEU A 52 16.61 -11.13 -5.37
CA LEU A 52 16.98 -10.25 -6.48
C LEU A 52 17.85 -9.10 -5.94
N ALA A 53 18.66 -8.52 -6.83
CA ALA A 53 19.36 -7.28 -6.54
C ALA A 53 18.36 -6.17 -6.18
N GLU A 54 18.75 -5.26 -5.29
CA GLU A 54 17.93 -4.14 -4.83
C GLU A 54 17.37 -3.34 -6.02
N LEU A 55 16.07 -3.05 -5.99
CA LEU A 55 15.40 -2.25 -7.00
C LEU A 55 15.03 -0.88 -6.44
N THR A 56 15.51 0.17 -7.08
CA THR A 56 15.24 1.56 -6.68
C THR A 56 14.08 2.17 -7.47
N GLY A 57 13.42 3.15 -6.88
CA GLY A 57 12.36 3.89 -7.53
C GLY A 57 11.46 4.65 -6.57
N MET A 58 10.17 4.65 -6.89
CA MET A 58 9.15 5.41 -6.18
C MET A 58 8.06 4.49 -5.64
N TYR A 59 7.93 4.49 -4.31
CA TYR A 59 6.78 3.93 -3.63
C TYR A 59 5.55 4.81 -3.89
N MET A 60 4.49 4.20 -4.43
CA MET A 60 3.29 4.90 -4.86
C MET A 60 2.19 4.93 -3.79
N GLY A 61 2.30 4.09 -2.76
CA GLY A 61 1.31 3.91 -1.70
C GLY A 61 0.70 2.51 -1.68
N THR A 62 0.09 2.16 -0.54
CA THR A 62 -0.80 1.01 -0.42
C THR A 62 -2.26 1.45 -0.46
N THR A 63 -3.08 0.67 -1.14
CA THR A 63 -4.52 0.88 -1.37
C THR A 63 -5.28 -0.40 -1.06
N LYS A 64 -6.60 -0.32 -0.85
CA LYS A 64 -7.43 -1.53 -0.87
C LYS A 64 -7.46 -2.11 -2.29
N ALA A 65 -7.36 -3.43 -2.41
CA ALA A 65 -7.35 -4.08 -3.71
C ALA A 65 -8.63 -3.76 -4.50
N GLY A 66 -8.48 -3.39 -5.77
CA GLY A 66 -9.59 -3.04 -6.65
C GLY A 66 -10.09 -1.59 -6.55
N ASP A 67 -9.69 -0.83 -5.53
CA ASP A 67 -10.03 0.59 -5.37
C ASP A 67 -8.77 1.43 -5.12
N TRP A 68 -8.17 1.88 -6.23
CA TRP A 68 -6.96 2.73 -6.20
C TRP A 68 -7.21 4.14 -5.65
N GLN A 69 -8.48 4.56 -5.52
CA GLN A 69 -8.85 5.83 -4.89
C GLN A 69 -8.94 5.69 -3.36
N ASP A 70 -9.22 4.49 -2.84
CA ASP A 70 -9.23 4.20 -1.40
C ASP A 70 -7.82 3.95 -0.86
N ARG A 71 -7.04 5.04 -0.80
CA ARG A 71 -5.72 5.04 -0.17
C ARG A 71 -5.82 4.68 1.31
N ILE A 72 -4.91 3.84 1.77
CA ILE A 72 -4.74 3.59 3.19
C ILE A 72 -4.17 4.85 3.84
N VAL A 73 -4.97 5.48 4.71
CA VAL A 73 -4.59 6.71 5.43
C VAL A 73 -4.12 6.44 6.86
N VAL A 74 -3.85 5.17 7.18
CA VAL A 74 -3.23 4.75 8.44
C VAL A 74 -1.72 4.98 8.37
N GLY A 75 -1.18 5.67 9.38
CA GLY A 75 0.23 6.04 9.43
C GLY A 75 0.66 6.86 8.21
N ASP A 76 1.80 6.49 7.64
CA ASP A 76 2.36 7.07 6.42
C ASP A 76 2.30 6.11 5.22
N ILE A 77 1.58 4.99 5.34
CA ILE A 77 1.53 3.90 4.35
C ILE A 77 0.97 4.38 3.00
N GLY A 78 0.06 5.35 2.99
CA GLY A 78 -0.48 5.93 1.76
C GLY A 78 0.40 7.04 1.13
N HIS A 79 1.48 7.45 1.78
CA HIS A 79 2.34 8.53 1.29
C HIS A 79 3.33 8.02 0.24
N ARG A 80 3.47 8.78 -0.84
CA ARG A 80 4.51 8.52 -1.84
C ARG A 80 5.87 8.89 -1.27
N ALA A 81 6.87 8.08 -1.58
CA ALA A 81 8.25 8.30 -1.16
C ALA A 81 9.20 7.69 -2.19
N THR A 82 10.39 8.28 -2.34
CA THR A 82 11.51 7.56 -2.95
C THR A 82 11.81 6.35 -2.08
N ALA A 83 12.01 5.20 -2.71
CA ALA A 83 12.16 3.95 -1.99
C ALA A 83 13.06 2.98 -2.75
N SER A 84 13.61 2.04 -2.00
CA SER A 84 14.19 0.82 -2.55
C SER A 84 13.45 -0.40 -2.03
N VAL A 85 13.42 -1.45 -2.84
CA VAL A 85 12.78 -2.72 -2.49
C VAL A 85 13.78 -3.85 -2.51
N LEU A 86 13.66 -4.71 -1.50
CA LEU A 86 14.48 -5.89 -1.27
C LEU A 86 13.52 -7.08 -1.11
N LEU A 87 13.65 -8.07 -2.01
CA LEU A 87 12.87 -9.30 -1.94
C LEU A 87 13.68 -10.37 -1.23
N HIS A 88 13.21 -10.83 -0.07
CA HIS A 88 13.73 -11.99 0.64
C HIS A 88 12.72 -13.14 0.53
N ARG A 89 13.16 -14.37 0.87
CA ARG A 89 12.25 -15.53 0.91
C ARG A 89 11.15 -15.36 1.95
N GLU A 90 11.45 -14.62 3.01
CA GLU A 90 10.53 -14.29 4.10
C GLU A 90 9.54 -13.19 3.71
N GLY A 91 9.79 -12.42 2.64
CA GLY A 91 8.90 -11.35 2.22
C GLY A 91 9.60 -10.18 1.53
N LEU A 92 8.82 -9.13 1.28
CA LEU A 92 9.26 -7.92 0.60
C LEU A 92 9.44 -6.78 1.60
N LEU A 93 10.65 -6.24 1.65
CA LEU A 93 10.96 -5.02 2.39
C LEU A 93 10.98 -3.81 1.44
N VAL A 94 10.17 -2.81 1.75
CA VAL A 94 10.19 -1.50 1.08
C VAL A 94 10.80 -0.48 2.03
N GLN A 95 12.03 -0.07 1.75
CA GLN A 95 12.70 1.00 2.49
C GLN A 95 12.33 2.34 1.88
N ARG A 96 11.68 3.21 2.65
CA ARG A 96 11.18 4.50 2.18
C ARG A 96 12.01 5.64 2.76
N SER A 97 12.38 6.59 1.92
CA SER A 97 13.09 7.80 2.37
C SER A 97 12.12 8.77 3.04
N GLY A 98 12.43 9.19 4.26
CA GLY A 98 11.59 10.12 5.04
C GLY A 98 10.27 9.54 5.54
N ALA A 99 10.09 8.21 5.49
CA ALA A 99 8.91 7.48 5.94
C ALA A 99 9.30 6.12 6.55
N SER A 100 8.41 5.50 7.31
CA SER A 100 8.64 4.18 7.92
C SER A 100 8.85 3.10 6.84
N PRO A 101 9.62 2.03 7.08
CA PRO A 101 9.67 0.90 6.15
C PRO A 101 8.31 0.19 6.08
N VAL A 102 8.03 -0.47 4.95
CA VAL A 102 6.88 -1.37 4.81
C VAL A 102 7.40 -2.79 4.64
N TRP A 103 6.93 -3.70 5.51
CA TRP A 103 7.22 -5.12 5.40
C TRP A 103 5.97 -5.87 4.96
N ILE A 104 6.12 -6.70 3.93
CA ILE A 104 5.07 -7.57 3.42
C ILE A 104 5.57 -9.02 3.51
N PRO A 105 5.09 -9.81 4.48
CA PRO A 105 5.51 -11.21 4.64
C PRO A 105 5.15 -12.06 3.42
N ALA A 106 5.99 -13.02 3.05
CA ALA A 106 5.76 -13.87 1.88
C ALA A 106 4.46 -14.69 2.01
N GLU A 107 4.12 -15.15 3.22
CA GLU A 107 2.89 -15.87 3.51
C GLU A 107 1.62 -15.03 3.28
N SER A 108 1.77 -13.71 3.21
CA SER A 108 0.69 -12.77 2.94
C SER A 108 0.50 -12.48 1.46
N PHE A 109 1.45 -12.84 0.60
CA PHE A 109 1.33 -12.61 -0.83
C PHE A 109 0.15 -13.38 -1.42
N THR A 110 -0.53 -12.72 -2.35
CA THR A 110 -1.64 -13.31 -3.11
C THR A 110 -1.50 -13.08 -4.62
N GLY A 111 -0.47 -12.35 -5.02
CA GLY A 111 -0.10 -12.13 -6.42
C GLY A 111 0.77 -10.89 -6.60
N ALA A 112 1.47 -10.81 -7.72
CA ALA A 112 2.13 -9.61 -8.17
C ALA A 112 1.91 -9.45 -9.68
N ARG A 113 1.85 -8.19 -10.14
CA ARG A 113 1.61 -7.87 -11.55
C ARG A 113 2.22 -6.53 -11.91
N VAL A 114 2.51 -6.33 -13.19
CA VAL A 114 2.73 -4.99 -13.73
C VAL A 114 1.38 -4.41 -14.15
N ASP A 115 1.03 -3.24 -13.62
CA ASP A 115 -0.24 -2.57 -13.93
C ASP A 115 0.02 -1.18 -14.53
N HIS A 116 -0.83 -0.76 -15.46
CA HIS A 116 -0.74 0.54 -16.15
C HIS A 116 -1.87 1.50 -15.74
N LYS A 117 -2.78 1.08 -14.86
CA LYS A 117 -4.05 1.78 -14.59
C LYS A 117 -4.04 2.82 -13.46
N LEU A 118 -2.88 3.16 -12.86
CA LEU A 118 -2.83 3.83 -11.54
C LEU A 118 -3.48 5.23 -11.41
N ALA A 119 -3.97 5.89 -12.45
CA ALA A 119 -4.32 7.31 -12.29
C ALA A 119 -5.36 7.89 -13.26
N ASN A 120 -6.36 7.13 -13.73
CA ASN A 120 -7.33 7.64 -14.72
C ASN A 120 -6.67 8.20 -16.01
N LYS A 121 -5.39 7.91 -16.20
CA LYS A 121 -4.56 8.41 -17.28
C LYS A 121 -3.70 7.22 -17.69
N VAL A 122 -3.96 6.71 -18.89
CA VAL A 122 -3.06 5.78 -19.57
C VAL A 122 -1.77 6.54 -19.78
N VAL A 123 -0.79 6.35 -18.89
CA VAL A 123 0.55 6.89 -19.11
C VAL A 123 1.24 5.90 -20.03
N PRO A 124 1.53 6.26 -21.30
CA PRO A 124 2.28 5.39 -22.17
C PRO A 124 3.69 5.24 -21.62
N GLY A 125 4.15 4.00 -21.43
CA GLY A 125 5.58 3.69 -21.41
C GLY A 125 6.12 2.99 -20.16
N VAL A 126 5.55 3.19 -18.97
CA VAL A 126 6.11 2.55 -17.76
C VAL A 126 4.97 2.18 -16.81
N GLY A 127 4.64 0.89 -16.76
CA GLY A 127 3.73 0.34 -15.74
C GLY A 127 4.32 0.49 -14.34
N LEU A 128 3.61 0.04 -13.32
CA LEU A 128 4.15 -0.11 -11.98
C LEU A 128 4.06 -1.56 -11.53
N LEU A 129 5.00 -1.97 -10.69
CA LEU A 129 4.88 -3.20 -9.92
C LEU A 129 3.77 -3.03 -8.88
N VAL A 130 2.74 -3.87 -8.95
CA VAL A 130 1.69 -3.98 -7.94
C VAL A 130 1.83 -5.32 -7.23
N VAL A 131 2.12 -5.26 -5.94
CA VAL A 131 2.16 -6.41 -5.06
C VAL A 131 0.85 -6.49 -4.29
N ARG A 132 0.13 -7.59 -4.48
CA ARG A 132 -1.14 -7.85 -3.81
C ARG A 132 -0.92 -8.79 -2.64
N TRP A 133 -1.38 -8.36 -1.47
CA TRP A 133 -1.13 -9.08 -0.23
C TRP A 133 -2.28 -8.90 0.76
N ARG A 134 -2.35 -9.81 1.73
CA ARG A 134 -3.41 -9.86 2.72
C ARG A 134 -2.93 -9.35 4.08
N LEU A 135 -3.63 -8.36 4.62
CA LEU A 135 -3.42 -7.83 5.97
C LEU A 135 -4.66 -8.15 6.82
N GLY A 136 -4.57 -9.20 7.65
CA GLY A 136 -5.74 -9.73 8.35
C GLY A 136 -6.80 -10.21 7.36
N ASP A 137 -7.98 -9.59 7.39
CA ASP A 137 -9.09 -9.88 6.47
C ASP A 137 -9.13 -8.93 5.26
N GLN A 138 -8.21 -7.97 5.17
CA GLN A 138 -8.17 -6.98 4.09
C GLN A 138 -7.18 -7.38 3.01
N LEU A 139 -7.59 -7.20 1.76
CA LEU A 139 -6.72 -7.37 0.59
C LEU A 139 -6.19 -6.01 0.15
N LEU A 140 -4.87 -5.88 0.06
CA LEU A 140 -4.18 -4.63 -0.22
C LEU A 140 -3.34 -4.74 -1.49
N ASP A 141 -3.29 -3.65 -2.24
CA ASP A 141 -2.40 -3.46 -3.39
C ASP A 141 -1.34 -2.41 -3.02
N THR A 142 -0.08 -2.83 -2.95
CA THR A 142 1.08 -1.94 -2.78
C THR A 142 1.71 -1.66 -4.14
N GLY A 143 1.79 -0.38 -4.51
CA GLY A 143 2.36 0.04 -5.79
C GLY A 143 3.80 0.56 -5.66
N PHE A 144 4.67 0.12 -6.56
CA PHE A 144 6.04 0.58 -6.69
C PHE A 144 6.38 0.82 -8.16
N ARG A 145 6.94 1.99 -8.46
CA ARG A 145 7.41 2.33 -9.80
C ARG A 145 8.93 2.29 -9.80
N ALA A 146 9.50 1.34 -10.50
CA ALA A 146 10.95 1.23 -10.65
C ALA A 146 11.54 2.39 -11.46
N ASP A 147 12.80 2.72 -11.19
CA ASP A 147 13.61 3.56 -12.07
C ASP A 147 13.87 2.84 -13.40
N ASP A 148 14.16 1.54 -13.36
CA ASP A 148 14.26 0.67 -14.53
C ASP A 148 12.95 -0.11 -14.77
N ALA A 149 12.16 0.37 -15.73
CA ALA A 149 10.84 -0.17 -16.05
C ALA A 149 10.83 -1.65 -16.46
N PRO A 150 11.75 -2.13 -17.34
CA PRO A 150 11.98 -3.54 -17.63
C PRO A 150 12.07 -4.47 -16.41
N GLU A 151 12.67 -4.03 -15.30
CA GLU A 151 12.85 -4.90 -14.12
C GLU A 151 11.53 -5.26 -13.42
N GLN A 152 10.48 -4.44 -13.57
CA GLN A 152 9.21 -4.64 -12.88
C GLN A 152 8.53 -5.97 -13.25
N ALA A 153 8.70 -6.44 -14.48
CA ALA A 153 8.16 -7.73 -14.91
C ALA A 153 8.86 -8.89 -14.21
N ARG A 154 10.20 -8.86 -14.15
CA ARG A 154 11.02 -9.84 -13.43
C ARG A 154 10.70 -9.87 -11.94
N TRP A 155 10.47 -8.70 -11.35
CA TRP A 155 10.07 -8.60 -9.95
C TRP A 155 8.66 -9.12 -9.69
N ALA A 156 7.71 -8.88 -10.59
CA ALA A 156 6.37 -9.44 -10.48
C ALA A 156 6.38 -10.97 -10.54
N GLU A 157 7.21 -11.56 -11.42
CA GLU A 157 7.40 -13.00 -11.52
C GLU A 157 8.04 -13.58 -10.26
N ALA A 158 9.16 -13.02 -9.80
CA ALA A 158 9.85 -13.51 -8.59
C ALA A 158 8.99 -13.44 -7.32
N ILE A 159 8.14 -12.41 -7.18
CA ILE A 159 7.17 -12.33 -6.08
C ILE A 159 6.05 -13.35 -6.28
N GLY A 160 5.63 -13.57 -7.53
CA GLY A 160 4.67 -14.61 -7.92
C GLY A 160 5.11 -16.00 -7.50
N ASP A 161 6.39 -16.33 -7.67
CA ASP A 161 6.98 -17.61 -7.27
C ASP A 161 6.99 -17.83 -5.74
N LEU A 162 6.88 -16.75 -4.97
CA LEU A 162 6.79 -16.79 -3.50
C LEU A 162 5.34 -16.76 -3.00
N VAL A 163 4.34 -16.70 -3.90
CA VAL A 163 2.93 -16.78 -3.49
C VAL A 163 2.67 -18.18 -2.92
N PRO A 164 2.18 -18.29 -1.67
CA PRO A 164 1.93 -19.59 -1.07
C PRO A 164 0.89 -20.38 -1.86
N ASP A 165 1.24 -21.61 -2.24
CA ASP A 165 0.30 -22.53 -2.87
C ASP A 165 -0.96 -22.67 -2.01
N ALA A 166 -2.12 -22.47 -2.64
CA ALA A 166 -3.41 -22.60 -1.96
C ALA A 166 -3.67 -24.04 -1.46
N GLU A 167 -2.93 -25.02 -1.97
CA GLU A 167 -3.08 -26.45 -1.67
C GLU A 167 -2.40 -26.88 -0.35
N GLY A 168 -1.30 -26.24 0.06
CA GLY A 168 -0.61 -26.57 1.33
C GLY A 168 -1.41 -26.22 2.60
N ARG A 169 -2.41 -25.34 2.49
CA ARG A 169 -3.28 -24.94 3.62
C ARG A 169 -4.44 -25.89 3.90
N ARG A 170 -4.76 -26.82 3.00
CA ARG A 170 -5.89 -27.75 3.20
C ARG A 170 -5.49 -29.08 3.85
N SER A 171 -4.26 -29.56 3.68
CA SER A 171 -3.86 -30.86 4.27
C SER A 171 -3.55 -30.81 5.76
N GLY A 172 -3.31 -29.62 6.34
CA GLY A 172 -3.09 -29.45 7.78
C GLY A 172 -4.36 -29.43 8.65
N ALA A 173 -5.55 -29.33 8.03
CA ALA A 173 -6.82 -29.24 8.75
C ALA A 173 -7.57 -30.57 8.88
N GLU A 174 -7.07 -31.65 8.26
CA GLU A 174 -7.74 -32.97 8.23
C GLU A 174 -6.99 -34.07 9.01
N SER A 175 -5.96 -33.72 9.79
CA SER A 175 -5.24 -34.67 10.65
C SER A 175 -5.14 -34.15 12.09
N SER A 176 -6.27 -34.13 12.81
CA SER A 176 -6.30 -34.13 14.29
C SER A 176 -7.59 -34.76 14.78
#